data_AF-A0A7S0ZCG9-F1
#
_entry.id   AF-A0A7S0ZCG9-F1
#
_cell.length_a   1.000
_cell.length_b   1.000
_cell.length_c   1.000
_cell.angle_alpha   90.00
_cell.angle_beta   90.00
_cell.angle_gamma   90.00
#
_symmetry.space_group_name_H-M   'P 1'
#
loop_
_entity.id
_entity.type
_entity.pdbx_description
1 polymer ?
#
loop_
_entity_poly.entity_id
_entity_poly.type
_entity_poly.pdbx_seq_one_letter_code
_entity_poly.pdbx_strand_id
1 'polypeptide(L)'
;KAQDARSFMMSFQYWLGGSPDNIENFLLMLAEKYLTDAPLVSSKIVEPQVYPDVGIWHPVAPKMFESLEEYLAWYSNEHMPLANLTKDSPTVGLVLQRSHMITNDSCHYIALVSELESRGCRVLPVFAGGLDFSVPMNRFFYHPGTELANVDVVVSLTGFALVGGPAKQDHPRAIAALKKLDRPYLCALPLVFQTTEEWRESELGLHPIQVALQVSLPELDGALEPVVFAGRDGPTGRSIPLQDRINLISERAMKWAVLTKKKNVDKRVAVTVFSFPPDKGNVGTAAYLDVFGSIYKVLEGLRDQGYTVGE
;
A
#
# COMPACT_ATOMS: atom_id res chain seq x y z
N LYS A 1 -5.78 -39.55 23.41
CA LYS A 1 -4.63 -39.61 22.46
C LYS A 1 -4.99 -39.15 21.05
N ALA A 2 -5.79 -39.90 20.25
CA ALA A 2 -6.18 -39.45 18.90
C ALA A 2 -7.05 -38.18 18.91
N GLN A 3 -7.98 -38.09 19.87
CA GLN A 3 -8.81 -36.91 20.08
C GLN A 3 -7.99 -35.67 20.49
N ASP A 4 -6.91 -35.86 21.25
CA ASP A 4 -6.00 -34.77 21.65
C ASP A 4 -5.18 -34.27 20.47
N ALA A 5 -4.69 -35.18 19.62
CA ALA A 5 -4.02 -34.80 18.38
C ALA A 5 -4.96 -34.00 17.45
N ARG A 6 -6.24 -34.39 17.36
CA ARG A 6 -7.25 -33.63 16.61
C ARG A 6 -7.49 -32.24 17.24
N SER A 7 -7.60 -32.16 18.56
CA SER A 7 -7.77 -30.87 19.26
C SER A 7 -6.56 -29.97 19.05
N PHE A 8 -5.34 -30.50 19.05
CA PHE A 8 -4.12 -29.77 18.72
C PHE A 8 -4.13 -29.27 17.26
N MET A 9 -4.53 -30.11 16.30
CA MET A 9 -4.64 -29.68 14.89
C MET A 9 -5.66 -28.55 14.72
N MET A 10 -6.84 -28.66 15.35
CA MET A 10 -7.86 -27.61 15.33
C MET A 10 -7.37 -26.33 15.99
N SER A 11 -6.68 -26.46 17.14
CA SER A 11 -6.12 -25.32 17.85
C SER A 11 -5.06 -24.60 17.02
N PHE A 12 -4.25 -25.36 16.29
CA PHE A 12 -3.28 -24.83 15.33
C PHE A 12 -3.95 -24.14 14.15
N GLN A 13 -5.08 -24.65 13.64
CA GLN A 13 -5.85 -23.98 12.58
C GLN A 13 -6.44 -22.64 13.03
N TYR A 14 -7.01 -22.56 14.24
CA TYR A 14 -7.44 -21.26 14.79
C TYR A 14 -6.26 -20.29 14.92
N TRP A 15 -5.12 -20.77 15.43
CA TRP A 15 -3.92 -19.96 15.58
C TRP A 15 -3.41 -19.43 14.22
N LEU A 16 -3.40 -20.27 13.18
CA LEU A 16 -3.04 -19.88 11.83
C LEU A 16 -4.05 -18.90 11.20
N GLY A 17 -5.33 -19.03 11.57
CA GLY A 17 -6.37 -18.07 11.20
C GLY A 17 -6.15 -16.68 11.81
N GLY A 18 -5.73 -16.63 13.08
CA GLY A 18 -5.14 -15.46 13.74
C GLY A 18 -6.06 -14.25 13.99
N SER A 19 -7.31 -14.29 13.55
CA SER A 19 -8.30 -13.24 13.82
C SER A 19 -8.78 -13.25 15.27
N PRO A 20 -9.30 -12.13 15.80
CA PRO A 20 -9.88 -12.09 17.16
C PRO A 20 -10.91 -13.21 17.39
N ASP A 21 -11.80 -13.45 16.42
CA ASP A 21 -12.81 -14.51 16.48
C ASP A 21 -12.17 -15.90 16.51
N ASN A 22 -11.12 -16.13 15.72
CA ASN A 22 -10.38 -17.40 15.76
C ASN A 22 -9.70 -17.61 17.12
N ILE A 23 -9.10 -16.57 17.71
CA ILE A 23 -8.45 -16.66 19.02
C ILE A 23 -9.49 -16.89 20.13
N GLU A 24 -10.65 -16.25 20.06
CA GLU A 24 -11.76 -16.50 20.98
C GLU A 24 -12.23 -17.96 20.89
N ASN A 25 -12.52 -18.45 19.68
CA ASN A 25 -12.96 -19.84 19.48
C ASN A 25 -11.88 -20.87 19.84
N PHE A 26 -10.59 -20.53 19.65
CA PHE A 26 -9.46 -21.31 20.15
C PHE A 26 -9.51 -21.48 21.68
N LEU A 27 -9.67 -20.36 22.41
CA LEU A 27 -9.73 -20.37 23.87
C LEU A 27 -10.98 -21.09 24.38
N LEU A 28 -12.15 -20.83 23.78
CA LEU A 28 -13.40 -21.51 24.12
C LEU A 28 -13.32 -23.02 23.87
N MET A 29 -12.75 -23.44 22.73
CA MET A 29 -12.56 -24.86 22.41
C MET A 29 -11.61 -25.56 23.39
N LEU A 30 -10.52 -24.90 23.79
CA LEU A 30 -9.59 -25.46 24.79
C LEU A 30 -10.26 -25.53 26.17
N ALA A 31 -11.01 -24.51 26.56
CA ALA A 31 -11.73 -24.48 27.81
C ALA A 31 -12.80 -25.60 27.88
N GLU A 32 -13.62 -25.77 26.84
CA GLU A 32 -14.63 -26.84 26.77
C GLU A 32 -14.04 -28.25 26.87
N LYS A 33 -12.88 -28.48 26.23
CA LYS A 33 -12.31 -29.82 26.17
C LYS A 33 -11.42 -30.18 27.36
N TYR A 34 -10.82 -29.19 28.01
CA TYR A 34 -9.76 -29.43 28.99
C TYR A 34 -9.99 -28.78 30.36
N LEU A 35 -11.01 -27.92 30.54
CA LEU A 35 -11.39 -27.37 31.84
C LEU A 35 -12.70 -27.99 32.32
N THR A 36 -12.65 -28.70 33.46
CA THR A 36 -13.79 -29.43 34.03
C THR A 36 -14.79 -28.56 34.77
N ASP A 37 -14.37 -27.39 35.26
CA ASP A 37 -15.15 -26.54 36.17
C ASP A 37 -15.36 -25.10 35.67
N ALA A 38 -15.08 -24.84 34.39
CA ALA A 38 -15.31 -23.53 33.79
C ALA A 38 -16.81 -23.37 33.48
N PRO A 39 -17.50 -22.34 34.01
CA PRO A 39 -18.84 -21.99 33.57
C PRO A 39 -18.74 -21.44 32.15
N LEU A 40 -18.78 -22.33 31.16
CA LEU A 40 -18.78 -21.94 29.77
C LEU A 40 -20.14 -21.32 29.47
N VAL A 41 -20.13 -20.04 29.14
CA VAL A 41 -21.24 -19.39 28.46
C VAL A 41 -21.53 -20.23 27.21
N SER A 42 -22.79 -20.56 26.95
CA SER A 42 -23.22 -21.44 25.85
C SER A 42 -23.03 -20.80 24.45
N SER A 43 -21.87 -20.23 24.20
CA SER A 43 -21.45 -19.70 22.91
C SER A 43 -21.16 -20.90 22.02
N LYS A 44 -21.86 -21.02 20.90
CA LYS A 44 -21.59 -22.05 19.91
C LYS A 44 -20.18 -21.83 19.35
N ILE A 45 -19.25 -22.72 19.68
CA ILE A 45 -17.89 -22.69 19.12
C ILE A 45 -18.01 -22.89 17.59
N VAL A 46 -17.47 -21.94 16.83
CA VAL A 46 -17.50 -21.91 15.37
C VAL A 46 -16.17 -22.45 14.84
N GLU A 47 -16.20 -23.16 13.71
CA GLU A 47 -14.97 -23.69 13.07
C GLU A 47 -13.97 -22.58 12.68
N PRO A 48 -12.66 -22.89 12.61
CA PRO A 48 -11.64 -21.91 12.27
C PRO A 48 -11.91 -21.23 10.93
N GLN A 49 -11.91 -19.90 10.94
CA GLN A 49 -11.98 -19.13 9.72
C GLN A 49 -10.59 -19.03 9.09
N VAL A 50 -10.48 -19.50 7.85
CA VAL A 50 -9.24 -19.43 7.05
C VAL A 50 -9.34 -18.26 6.09
N TYR A 51 -8.22 -17.55 5.92
CA TYR A 51 -8.11 -16.43 4.99
C TYR A 51 -7.00 -16.72 3.98
N PRO A 52 -7.18 -16.34 2.69
CA PRO A 52 -6.18 -16.58 1.67
C PRO A 52 -4.86 -15.90 2.00
N ASP A 53 -3.75 -16.46 1.55
CA ASP A 53 -2.42 -15.89 1.76
C ASP A 53 -2.19 -14.65 0.88
N VAL A 54 -2.78 -14.64 -0.31
CA VAL A 54 -2.65 -13.58 -1.31
C VAL A 54 -4.02 -13.32 -1.92
N GLY A 55 -4.43 -12.06 -2.01
CA GLY A 55 -5.75 -11.72 -2.52
C GLY A 55 -5.98 -10.23 -2.70
N ILE A 56 -7.24 -9.90 -2.97
CA ILE A 56 -7.77 -8.54 -3.06
C ILE A 56 -8.72 -8.33 -1.87
N TRP A 57 -8.62 -7.18 -1.22
CA TRP A 57 -9.47 -6.78 -0.11
C TRP A 57 -10.13 -5.44 -0.41
N HIS A 58 -11.35 -5.25 0.10
CA HIS A 58 -12.02 -3.95 0.09
C HIS A 58 -12.83 -3.81 1.38
N PRO A 59 -12.86 -2.62 2.02
CA PRO A 59 -13.50 -2.43 3.32
C PRO A 59 -14.99 -2.75 3.36
N VAL A 60 -15.69 -2.54 2.24
CA VAL A 60 -17.14 -2.80 2.13
C VAL A 60 -17.46 -4.05 1.30
N ALA A 61 -16.45 -4.83 0.89
CA ALA A 61 -16.71 -6.10 0.23
C ALA A 61 -17.19 -7.15 1.23
N PRO A 62 -18.05 -8.09 0.80
CA PRO A 62 -18.54 -9.16 1.67
C PRO A 62 -17.45 -10.18 2.04
N LYS A 63 -16.35 -10.24 1.28
CA LYS A 63 -15.25 -11.18 1.48
C LYS A 63 -13.96 -10.69 0.83
N MET A 64 -12.85 -11.37 1.14
CA MET A 64 -11.62 -11.28 0.36
C MET A 64 -11.77 -12.06 -0.96
N PHE A 65 -11.12 -11.60 -2.02
CA PHE A 65 -11.17 -12.21 -3.34
C PHE A 65 -9.83 -12.83 -3.71
N GLU A 66 -9.86 -14.03 -4.28
CA GLU A 66 -8.66 -14.70 -4.83
C GLU A 66 -8.54 -14.54 -6.35
N SER A 67 -9.57 -14.00 -7.01
CA SER A 67 -9.64 -13.75 -8.45
C SER A 67 -9.89 -12.27 -8.72
N LEU A 68 -9.16 -11.72 -9.70
CA LEU A 68 -9.39 -10.35 -10.17
C LEU A 68 -10.76 -10.24 -10.84
N GLU A 69 -11.17 -11.25 -11.59
CA GLU A 69 -12.45 -11.30 -12.29
C GLU A 69 -13.61 -11.23 -11.30
N GLU A 70 -13.55 -11.99 -10.21
CA GLU A 70 -14.55 -11.97 -9.15
C GLU A 70 -14.63 -10.61 -8.47
N TYR A 71 -13.46 -10.03 -8.13
CA TYR A 71 -13.39 -8.68 -7.56
C TYR A 71 -13.98 -7.63 -8.51
N LEU A 72 -13.59 -7.64 -9.79
CA LEU A 72 -14.07 -6.67 -10.77
C LEU A 72 -15.56 -6.81 -11.06
N ALA A 73 -16.11 -8.04 -11.01
CA ALA A 73 -17.54 -8.29 -11.16
C ALA A 73 -18.33 -7.63 -10.02
N TRP A 74 -17.91 -7.87 -8.76
CA TRP A 74 -18.51 -7.20 -7.61
C TRP A 74 -18.30 -5.68 -7.67
N TYR A 75 -17.07 -5.23 -7.87
CA TYR A 75 -16.71 -3.81 -7.84
C TYR A 75 -17.43 -3.01 -8.92
N SER A 76 -17.54 -3.53 -10.15
CA SER A 76 -18.17 -2.79 -11.26
C SER A 76 -19.69 -2.80 -11.19
N ASN A 77 -20.30 -3.91 -10.75
CA ASN A 77 -21.76 -4.06 -10.78
C ASN A 77 -22.44 -3.53 -9.51
N GLU A 78 -21.76 -3.60 -8.37
CA GLU A 78 -22.35 -3.26 -7.07
C GLU A 78 -21.74 -2.00 -6.47
N HIS A 79 -20.40 -1.92 -6.39
CA HIS A 79 -19.73 -0.84 -5.64
C HIS A 79 -19.59 0.47 -6.43
N MET A 80 -19.10 0.41 -7.67
CA MET A 80 -18.88 1.61 -8.51
C MET A 80 -20.11 2.50 -8.69
N PRO A 81 -21.33 1.95 -8.93
CA PRO A 81 -22.55 2.77 -9.01
C PRO A 81 -22.86 3.52 -7.70
N LEU A 82 -22.60 2.91 -6.55
CA LEU A 82 -22.81 3.52 -5.24
C LEU A 82 -21.75 4.58 -4.91
N ALA A 83 -20.52 4.37 -5.37
CA ALA A 83 -19.40 5.30 -5.19
C ALA A 83 -19.30 6.40 -6.27
N ASN A 84 -20.26 6.45 -7.23
CA ASN A 84 -20.24 7.37 -8.37
C ASN A 84 -18.93 7.31 -9.20
N LEU A 85 -18.40 6.09 -9.37
CA LEU A 85 -17.17 5.82 -10.12
C LEU A 85 -17.48 5.34 -11.54
N THR A 86 -16.59 5.64 -12.49
CA THR A 86 -16.73 5.23 -13.89
C THR A 86 -15.57 4.36 -14.34
N LYS A 87 -15.69 3.74 -15.52
CA LYS A 87 -14.58 2.95 -16.09
C LYS A 87 -13.37 3.81 -16.45
N ASP A 88 -13.59 5.10 -16.72
CA ASP A 88 -12.53 6.05 -17.07
C ASP A 88 -11.82 6.63 -15.85
N SER A 89 -12.38 6.45 -14.65
CA SER A 89 -11.76 6.85 -13.39
C SER A 89 -10.34 6.29 -13.26
N PRO A 90 -9.36 7.07 -12.76
CA PRO A 90 -8.04 6.57 -12.47
C PRO A 90 -8.10 5.43 -11.44
N THR A 91 -7.27 4.41 -11.63
CA THR A 91 -7.20 3.25 -10.75
C THR A 91 -5.90 3.26 -9.94
N VAL A 92 -6.02 3.29 -8.62
CA VAL A 92 -4.88 3.22 -7.68
C VAL A 92 -4.75 1.81 -7.16
N GLY A 93 -3.61 1.17 -7.44
CA GLY A 93 -3.25 -0.11 -6.82
C GLY A 93 -2.70 0.13 -5.42
N LEU A 94 -3.25 -0.53 -4.40
CA LEU A 94 -2.70 -0.48 -3.03
C LEU A 94 -2.05 -1.81 -2.68
N VAL A 95 -0.87 -1.77 -2.05
CA VAL A 95 -0.20 -2.96 -1.52
C VAL A 95 -0.27 -2.96 0.00
N LEU A 96 -0.93 -3.97 0.55
CA LEU A 96 -1.27 -4.08 1.98
C LEU A 96 -0.60 -5.30 2.63
N GLN A 97 -0.39 -5.24 3.94
CA GLN A 97 -0.04 -6.43 4.71
C GLN A 97 -1.30 -7.12 5.21
N ARG A 98 -1.39 -8.44 5.01
CA ARG A 98 -2.54 -9.25 5.43
C ARG A 98 -2.84 -9.13 6.93
N SER A 99 -1.79 -9.04 7.75
CA SER A 99 -1.88 -8.99 9.21
C SER A 99 -2.91 -7.98 9.72
N HIS A 100 -2.88 -6.75 9.22
CA HIS A 100 -3.78 -5.68 9.65
C HIS A 100 -5.26 -5.96 9.38
N MET A 101 -5.61 -6.66 8.30
CA MET A 101 -7.00 -7.05 8.04
C MET A 101 -7.43 -8.21 8.94
N ILE A 102 -6.54 -9.16 9.21
CA ILE A 102 -6.84 -10.32 10.06
C ILE A 102 -7.03 -9.91 11.52
N THR A 103 -6.21 -8.97 12.01
CA THR A 103 -6.27 -8.50 13.40
C THR A 103 -7.33 -7.42 13.64
N ASN A 104 -8.16 -7.09 12.63
CA ASN A 104 -9.09 -5.95 12.65
C ASN A 104 -8.43 -4.61 13.00
N ASP A 105 -7.15 -4.45 12.63
CA ASP A 105 -6.39 -3.20 12.78
C ASP A 105 -6.19 -2.52 11.42
N SER A 106 -7.28 -2.34 10.67
CA SER A 106 -7.28 -1.87 9.29
C SER A 106 -7.85 -0.46 9.10
N CYS A 107 -8.19 0.25 10.18
CA CYS A 107 -8.82 1.59 10.12
C CYS A 107 -8.09 2.57 9.20
N HIS A 108 -6.75 2.56 9.23
CA HIS A 108 -5.91 3.39 8.39
C HIS A 108 -5.96 3.01 6.90
N TYR A 109 -6.11 1.72 6.58
CA TYR A 109 -6.37 1.27 5.20
C TYR A 109 -7.77 1.67 4.73
N ILE A 110 -8.78 1.51 5.59
CA ILE A 110 -10.16 1.92 5.30
C ILE A 110 -10.19 3.41 4.95
N ALA A 111 -9.56 4.24 5.79
CA ALA A 111 -9.52 5.69 5.58
C ALA A 111 -8.86 6.09 4.24
N LEU A 112 -7.76 5.44 3.85
CA LEU A 112 -7.11 5.74 2.57
C LEU A 112 -7.95 5.27 1.37
N VAL A 113 -8.55 4.08 1.45
CA VAL A 113 -9.46 3.59 0.38
C VAL A 113 -10.62 4.57 0.21
N SER A 114 -11.28 4.95 1.30
CA SER A 114 -12.39 5.91 1.26
C SER A 114 -11.98 7.29 0.74
N GLU A 115 -10.80 7.79 1.09
CA GLU A 115 -10.30 9.09 0.59
C GLU A 115 -9.98 9.04 -0.92
N LEU A 116 -9.45 7.93 -1.42
CA LEU A 116 -9.22 7.75 -2.85
C LEU A 116 -10.55 7.68 -3.62
N GLU A 117 -11.51 6.90 -3.14
CA GLU A 117 -12.82 6.76 -3.78
C GLU A 117 -13.62 8.07 -3.77
N SER A 118 -13.56 8.83 -2.67
CA SER A 118 -14.23 10.15 -2.58
C SER A 118 -13.69 11.15 -3.61
N ARG A 119 -12.45 10.96 -4.08
CA ARG A 119 -11.79 11.75 -5.14
C ARG A 119 -12.06 11.23 -6.55
N GLY A 120 -12.94 10.24 -6.70
CA GLY A 120 -13.30 9.65 -7.99
C GLY A 120 -12.30 8.62 -8.51
N CYS A 121 -11.47 8.04 -7.63
CA CYS A 121 -10.56 6.96 -7.98
C CYS A 121 -11.23 5.60 -7.82
N ARG A 122 -10.93 4.68 -8.72
CA ARG A 122 -11.06 3.25 -8.44
C ARG A 122 -9.88 2.82 -7.59
N VAL A 123 -10.09 1.90 -6.65
CA VAL A 123 -9.00 1.39 -5.81
C VAL A 123 -8.90 -0.11 -6.01
N LEU A 124 -7.69 -0.66 -6.08
CA LEU A 124 -7.43 -2.09 -6.17
C LEU A 124 -6.47 -2.51 -5.05
N PRO A 125 -6.98 -2.82 -3.84
CA PRO A 125 -6.13 -3.17 -2.71
C PRO A 125 -5.77 -4.65 -2.70
N VAL A 126 -4.50 -4.95 -2.96
CA VAL A 126 -3.95 -6.31 -2.92
C VAL A 126 -3.16 -6.53 -1.66
N PHE A 127 -3.09 -7.78 -1.20
CA PHE A 127 -2.34 -8.14 -0.01
C PHE A 127 -1.57 -9.44 -0.17
N ALA A 128 -0.58 -9.61 0.70
CA ALA A 128 0.11 -10.86 0.95
C ALA A 128 0.31 -11.09 2.45
N GLY A 129 0.29 -12.35 2.88
CA GLY A 129 0.72 -12.79 4.20
C GLY A 129 2.24 -13.01 4.29
N GLY A 130 2.88 -13.30 3.14
CA GLY A 130 4.34 -13.34 3.02
C GLY A 130 4.97 -11.96 2.84
N LEU A 131 6.27 -11.96 2.59
CA LEU A 131 7.07 -10.73 2.40
C LEU A 131 7.39 -10.47 0.92
N ASP A 132 6.73 -11.16 0.00
CA ASP A 132 6.89 -10.99 -1.44
C ASP A 132 5.61 -10.40 -2.03
N PHE A 133 5.54 -9.07 -2.04
CA PHE A 133 4.40 -8.32 -2.56
C PHE A 133 4.41 -8.20 -4.09
N SER A 134 5.49 -8.64 -4.75
CA SER A 134 5.49 -8.78 -6.22
C SER A 134 4.50 -9.85 -6.68
N VAL A 135 4.17 -10.83 -5.84
CA VAL A 135 3.21 -11.90 -6.15
C VAL A 135 1.78 -11.35 -6.33
N PRO A 136 1.16 -10.67 -5.34
CA PRO A 136 -0.15 -10.05 -5.55
C PRO A 136 -0.14 -9.02 -6.69
N MET A 137 0.92 -8.21 -6.79
CA MET A 137 1.06 -7.21 -7.85
C MET A 137 0.99 -7.86 -9.24
N ASN A 138 1.80 -8.89 -9.48
CA ASN A 138 1.85 -9.60 -10.75
C ASN A 138 0.56 -10.38 -11.06
N ARG A 139 -0.18 -10.79 -10.03
CA ARG A 139 -1.42 -11.53 -10.19
C ARG A 139 -2.63 -10.63 -10.49
N PHE A 140 -2.68 -9.43 -9.90
CA PHE A 140 -3.92 -8.65 -9.87
C PHE A 140 -3.84 -7.28 -10.53
N PHE A 141 -2.65 -6.70 -10.73
CA PHE A 141 -2.53 -5.35 -11.33
C PHE A 141 -2.51 -5.32 -12.86
N TYR A 142 -2.79 -6.44 -13.51
CA TYR A 142 -2.90 -6.55 -14.96
C TYR A 142 -4.34 -6.88 -15.35
N HIS A 143 -4.78 -6.43 -16.53
CA HIS A 143 -6.09 -6.81 -17.02
C HIS A 143 -6.14 -8.33 -17.26
N PRO A 144 -7.26 -9.01 -16.93
CA PRO A 144 -7.40 -10.46 -17.08
C PRO A 144 -6.91 -10.99 -18.43
N GLY A 145 -5.97 -11.94 -18.40
CA GLY A 145 -5.43 -12.58 -19.60
C GLY A 145 -4.51 -11.71 -20.46
N THR A 146 -4.05 -10.56 -19.96
CA THR A 146 -3.16 -9.64 -20.70
C THR A 146 -1.96 -9.19 -19.86
N GLU A 147 -0.99 -8.55 -20.51
CA GLU A 147 0.11 -7.83 -19.83
C GLU A 147 -0.15 -6.32 -19.72
N LEU A 148 -1.38 -5.85 -20.00
CA LEU A 148 -1.73 -4.45 -19.87
C LEU A 148 -2.03 -4.14 -18.39
N ALA A 149 -1.33 -3.15 -17.83
CA ALA A 149 -1.58 -2.70 -16.46
C ALA A 149 -3.02 -2.20 -16.28
N ASN A 150 -3.69 -2.70 -15.24
CA ASN A 150 -5.03 -2.32 -14.79
C ASN A 150 -5.00 -1.24 -13.68
N VAL A 151 -3.83 -0.66 -13.43
CA VAL A 151 -3.60 0.42 -12.46
C VAL A 151 -2.80 1.55 -13.12
N ASP A 152 -3.02 2.78 -12.67
CA ASP A 152 -2.36 3.98 -13.18
C ASP A 152 -1.20 4.44 -12.28
N VAL A 153 -1.24 4.05 -11.01
CA VAL A 153 -0.25 4.32 -9.95
C VAL A 153 -0.36 3.24 -8.89
N VAL A 154 0.76 2.91 -8.23
CA VAL A 154 0.80 2.00 -7.10
C VAL A 154 1.22 2.75 -5.84
N VAL A 155 0.52 2.50 -4.73
CA VAL A 155 0.90 2.99 -3.40
C VAL A 155 1.08 1.79 -2.48
N SER A 156 2.31 1.52 -2.09
CA SER A 156 2.61 0.57 -1.03
C SER A 156 2.35 1.20 0.32
N LEU A 157 1.61 0.49 1.17
CA LEU A 157 1.32 0.87 2.55
C LEU A 157 2.04 -0.02 3.57
N THR A 158 2.98 -0.84 3.09
CA THR A 158 3.72 -1.78 3.94
C THR A 158 4.85 -1.10 4.70
N GLY A 159 5.38 0.01 4.17
CA GLY A 159 6.59 0.66 4.68
C GLY A 159 7.83 -0.22 4.61
N PHE A 160 7.88 -1.19 3.69
CA PHE A 160 9.04 -2.07 3.49
C PHE A 160 9.35 -2.24 2.00
N ALA A 161 10.48 -2.90 1.71
CA ALA A 161 10.79 -3.35 0.35
C ALA A 161 9.65 -4.20 -0.23
N LEU A 162 9.45 -4.11 -1.55
CA LEU A 162 8.40 -4.84 -2.26
C LEU A 162 8.64 -6.36 -2.19
N VAL A 163 9.91 -6.78 -2.20
CA VAL A 163 10.29 -8.20 -2.14
C VAL A 163 11.32 -8.40 -1.03
N GLY A 164 10.91 -9.10 0.02
CA GLY A 164 11.74 -9.49 1.15
C GLY A 164 11.39 -8.75 2.45
N GLY A 165 12.00 -9.20 3.53
CA GLY A 165 11.81 -8.65 4.87
C GLY A 165 12.93 -7.71 5.30
N PRO A 166 12.83 -7.11 6.50
CA PRO A 166 13.89 -6.25 7.07
C PRO A 166 15.27 -6.91 7.11
N ALA A 167 15.34 -8.24 7.23
CA ALA A 167 16.60 -8.98 7.31
C ALA A 167 17.17 -9.43 5.95
N LYS A 168 16.34 -9.53 4.90
CA LYS A 168 16.76 -9.99 3.57
C LYS A 168 15.81 -9.47 2.50
N GLN A 169 16.29 -8.51 1.70
CA GLN A 169 15.59 -7.91 0.57
C GLN A 169 16.09 -8.46 -0.76
N ASP A 170 15.24 -8.44 -1.78
CA ASP A 170 15.56 -8.78 -3.17
C ASP A 170 15.13 -7.64 -4.11
N HIS A 171 15.89 -6.55 -4.05
CA HIS A 171 15.67 -5.37 -4.90
C HIS A 171 15.71 -5.68 -6.41
N PRO A 172 16.62 -6.53 -6.93
CA PRO A 172 16.59 -6.92 -8.35
C PRO A 172 15.24 -7.48 -8.80
N ARG A 173 14.62 -8.35 -7.98
CA ARG A 173 13.30 -8.90 -8.28
C ARG A 173 12.19 -7.85 -8.15
N ALA A 174 12.25 -6.99 -7.14
CA ALA A 174 11.32 -5.87 -7.00
C ALA A 174 11.37 -4.93 -8.22
N ILE A 175 12.56 -4.51 -8.63
CA ILE A 175 12.79 -3.66 -9.80
C ILE A 175 12.28 -4.33 -11.07
N ALA A 176 12.50 -5.64 -11.26
CA ALA A 176 11.99 -6.36 -12.42
C ALA A 176 10.45 -6.35 -12.49
N ALA A 177 9.78 -6.55 -11.35
CA ALA A 177 8.33 -6.52 -11.27
C ALA A 177 7.76 -5.11 -11.50
N LEU A 178 8.38 -4.08 -10.90
CA LEU A 178 7.97 -2.68 -11.05
C LEU A 178 8.21 -2.16 -12.48
N LYS A 179 9.36 -2.51 -13.09
CA LYS A 179 9.65 -2.17 -14.50
C LYS A 179 8.69 -2.85 -15.46
N LYS A 180 8.27 -4.09 -15.17
CA LYS A 180 7.24 -4.76 -15.99
C LYS A 180 5.91 -4.03 -15.93
N LEU A 181 5.52 -3.57 -14.73
CA LEU A 181 4.26 -2.85 -14.54
C LEU A 181 4.29 -1.45 -15.18
N ASP A 182 5.46 -0.79 -15.15
CA ASP A 182 5.72 0.53 -15.72
C ASP A 182 4.71 1.59 -15.26
N ARG A 183 4.54 1.68 -13.93
CA ARG A 183 3.67 2.66 -13.25
C ARG A 183 4.42 3.34 -12.10
N PRO A 184 4.08 4.59 -11.75
CA PRO A 184 4.68 5.24 -10.59
C PRO A 184 4.41 4.42 -9.33
N TYR A 185 5.46 4.22 -8.52
CA TYR A 185 5.44 3.44 -7.30
C TYR A 185 5.73 4.35 -6.10
N LEU A 186 4.72 4.59 -5.27
CA LEU A 186 4.84 5.36 -4.04
C LEU A 186 4.92 4.40 -2.86
N CYS A 187 5.64 4.77 -1.81
CA CYS A 187 5.66 4.00 -0.56
C CYS A 187 5.32 4.91 0.62
N ALA A 188 4.11 4.77 1.15
CA ALA A 188 3.69 5.40 2.38
C ALA A 188 3.92 4.43 3.54
N LEU A 189 4.40 4.96 4.67
CA LEU A 189 4.79 4.14 5.82
C LEU A 189 3.84 4.35 7.02
N PRO A 190 3.42 3.27 7.70
CA PRO A 190 2.85 3.38 9.02
C PRO A 190 3.99 3.58 10.05
N LEU A 191 3.71 4.27 11.15
CA LEU A 191 4.63 4.26 12.28
C LEU A 191 4.61 2.89 12.97
N VAL A 192 5.78 2.28 13.13
CA VAL A 192 5.89 0.92 13.68
C VAL A 192 6.56 0.92 15.05
N PHE A 193 7.55 1.80 15.26
CA PHE A 193 8.39 1.81 16.46
C PHE A 193 8.20 3.05 17.33
N GLN A 194 7.30 3.95 16.94
CA GLN A 194 6.95 5.15 17.70
C GLN A 194 5.45 5.40 17.61
N THR A 195 4.90 5.98 18.67
CA THR A 195 3.53 6.50 18.72
C THR A 195 3.39 7.73 17.82
N THR A 196 2.13 8.12 17.58
CA THR A 196 1.84 9.33 16.81
C THR A 196 2.36 10.59 17.51
N GLU A 197 2.26 10.62 18.84
CA GLU A 197 2.67 11.71 19.71
C GLU A 197 4.20 11.87 19.68
N GLU A 198 4.94 10.78 19.89
CA GLU A 198 6.41 10.77 19.81
C GLU A 198 6.91 11.28 18.45
N TRP A 199 6.25 10.88 17.35
CA TRP A 199 6.61 11.35 16.02
C TRP A 199 6.36 12.85 15.83
N ARG A 200 5.25 13.38 16.37
CA ARG A 200 4.86 14.80 16.24
C ARG A 200 5.74 15.72 17.08
N GLU A 201 6.16 15.27 18.25
CA GLU A 201 7.00 16.03 19.17
C GLU A 201 8.50 15.95 18.81
N SER A 202 8.89 14.99 17.97
CA SER A 202 10.27 14.78 17.53
C SER A 202 10.74 15.85 16.54
N GLU A 203 11.83 16.55 16.89
CA GLU A 203 12.53 17.47 15.97
C GLU A 203 13.17 16.74 14.78
N LEU A 204 13.47 15.44 14.92
CA LEU A 204 14.04 14.61 13.86
C LEU A 204 12.98 13.94 12.98
N GLY A 205 11.71 13.95 13.41
CA GLY A 205 10.64 13.17 12.80
C GLY A 205 10.77 11.67 13.09
N LEU A 206 11.12 10.86 12.09
CA LEU A 206 11.20 9.40 12.23
C LEU A 206 12.40 8.97 13.08
N HIS A 207 12.20 7.99 13.96
CA HIS A 207 13.31 7.32 14.62
C HIS A 207 14.32 6.75 13.59
N PRO A 208 15.65 6.82 13.80
CA PRO A 208 16.65 6.40 12.81
C PRO A 208 16.48 4.97 12.28
N ILE A 209 16.04 4.04 13.13
CA ILE A 209 15.73 2.65 12.73
C ILE A 209 14.57 2.62 11.72
N GLN A 210 13.56 3.47 11.89
CA GLN A 210 12.46 3.59 10.93
C GLN A 210 12.91 4.20 9.62
N VAL A 211 13.78 5.20 9.65
CA VAL A 211 14.34 5.79 8.42
C VAL A 211 15.05 4.70 7.61
N ALA A 212 15.93 3.92 8.24
CA ALA A 212 16.67 2.87 7.57
C ALA A 212 15.75 1.79 6.95
N LEU A 213 14.70 1.37 7.68
CA LEU A 213 13.83 0.27 7.24
C LEU A 213 12.70 0.70 6.32
N GLN A 214 12.09 1.86 6.57
CA GLN A 214 10.84 2.29 5.94
C GLN A 214 11.02 3.41 4.92
N VAL A 215 12.21 4.03 4.86
CA VAL A 215 12.55 5.04 3.85
C VAL A 215 13.64 4.49 2.92
N SER A 216 14.80 4.14 3.47
CA SER A 216 15.95 3.76 2.64
C SER A 216 15.73 2.46 1.85
N LEU A 217 15.06 1.44 2.42
CA LEU A 217 14.82 0.18 1.69
C LEU A 217 13.84 0.37 0.51
N PRO A 218 12.66 1.02 0.66
CA PRO A 218 11.82 1.33 -0.49
C PRO A 218 12.49 2.21 -1.54
N GLU A 219 13.37 3.14 -1.17
CA GLU A 219 14.13 3.96 -2.13
C GLU A 219 15.01 3.10 -3.05
N LEU A 220 15.56 1.98 -2.56
CA LEU A 220 16.32 1.03 -3.38
C LEU A 220 15.44 0.28 -4.41
N ASP A 221 14.14 0.17 -4.17
CA ASP A 221 13.17 -0.33 -5.15
C ASP A 221 12.76 0.73 -6.18
N GLY A 222 13.15 1.99 -5.97
CA GLY A 222 12.72 3.15 -6.76
C GLY A 222 11.42 3.78 -6.27
N ALA A 223 11.03 3.55 -5.00
CA ALA A 223 9.83 4.14 -4.43
C ALA A 223 9.93 5.67 -4.30
N LEU A 224 8.80 6.32 -4.55
CA LEU A 224 8.63 7.76 -4.42
C LEU A 224 7.97 8.10 -3.08
N GLU A 225 8.33 9.27 -2.55
CA GLU A 225 7.56 10.01 -1.53
C GLU A 225 7.24 9.24 -0.23
N PRO A 226 8.22 9.06 0.67
CA PRO A 226 8.04 8.41 1.96
C PRO A 226 7.21 9.28 2.92
N VAL A 227 5.88 9.13 2.84
CA VAL A 227 4.94 9.88 3.69
C VAL A 227 4.40 8.96 4.79
N VAL A 228 4.57 9.39 6.05
CA VAL A 228 3.86 8.78 7.19
C VAL A 228 2.36 9.01 7.02
N PHE A 229 1.55 7.94 7.03
CA PHE A 229 0.08 8.03 6.81
C PHE A 229 -0.76 7.47 7.96
N ALA A 230 -0.15 6.65 8.82
CA ALA A 230 -0.78 6.05 9.96
C ALA A 230 0.19 6.07 11.14
N GLY A 231 -0.33 6.29 12.34
CA GLY A 231 0.44 6.24 13.58
C GLY A 231 -0.13 5.21 14.55
N ARG A 232 0.59 4.90 15.62
CA ARG A 232 0.07 4.03 16.68
C ARG A 232 -0.51 4.84 17.83
N ASP A 233 -1.64 4.36 18.34
CA ASP A 233 -2.22 4.79 19.59
C ASP A 233 -1.40 4.23 20.77
N GLY A 234 -1.03 5.06 21.75
CA GLY A 234 -0.29 4.61 22.93
C GLY A 234 -1.03 3.55 23.76
N PRO A 235 -2.30 3.80 24.15
CA PRO A 235 -3.08 2.87 24.96
C PRO A 235 -3.40 1.52 24.30
N THR A 236 -3.83 1.53 23.03
CA THR A 236 -4.32 0.30 22.37
C THR A 236 -3.30 -0.33 21.43
N GLY A 237 -2.24 0.39 21.05
CA GLY A 237 -1.29 -0.03 20.02
C GLY A 237 -1.88 -0.12 18.61
N ARG A 238 -3.14 0.28 18.42
CA ARG A 238 -3.84 0.21 17.12
C ARG A 238 -3.34 1.29 16.16
N SER A 239 -3.44 0.99 14.88
CA SER A 239 -3.05 1.87 13.79
C SER A 239 -4.14 2.90 13.51
N ILE A 240 -3.89 4.16 13.86
CA ILE A 240 -4.79 5.29 13.66
C ILE A 240 -4.44 6.00 12.33
N PRO A 241 -5.44 6.30 11.47
CA PRO A 241 -5.24 7.13 10.29
C PRO A 241 -4.84 8.57 10.64
N LEU A 242 -3.89 9.13 9.88
CA LEU A 242 -3.55 10.56 9.94
C LEU A 242 -4.18 11.26 8.74
N GLN A 243 -5.33 11.90 8.95
CA GLN A 243 -6.19 12.39 7.85
C GLN A 243 -5.49 13.37 6.91
N ASP A 244 -4.72 14.33 7.44
CA ASP A 244 -3.94 15.30 6.66
C ASP A 244 -2.94 14.61 5.74
N ARG A 245 -2.34 13.52 6.22
CA ARG A 245 -1.36 12.73 5.48
C ARG A 245 -2.01 11.83 4.44
N ILE A 246 -3.15 11.23 4.76
CA ILE A 246 -3.99 10.46 3.84
C ILE A 246 -4.45 11.35 2.69
N ASN A 247 -4.87 12.58 2.98
CA ASN A 247 -5.22 13.57 1.96
C ASN A 247 -4.03 13.87 1.04
N LEU A 248 -2.84 14.08 1.61
CA LEU A 248 -1.62 14.36 0.86
C LEU A 248 -1.25 13.22 -0.10
N ILE A 249 -1.26 11.97 0.39
CA ILE A 249 -0.93 10.78 -0.41
C ILE A 249 -1.97 10.60 -1.52
N SER A 250 -3.25 10.72 -1.18
CA SER A 250 -4.34 10.58 -2.15
C SER A 250 -4.26 11.64 -3.25
N GLU A 251 -3.95 12.89 -2.90
CA GLU A 251 -3.76 13.94 -3.88
C GLU A 251 -2.59 13.65 -4.82
N ARG A 252 -1.44 13.24 -4.27
CA ARG A 252 -0.23 13.01 -5.08
C ARG A 252 -0.31 11.74 -5.92
N ALA A 253 -0.88 10.67 -5.38
CA ALA A 253 -1.22 9.46 -6.15
C ALA A 253 -2.12 9.84 -7.35
N MET A 254 -3.10 10.72 -7.13
CA MET A 254 -3.95 11.21 -8.21
C MET A 254 -3.22 12.03 -9.26
N LYS A 255 -2.28 12.91 -8.87
CA LYS A 255 -1.46 13.63 -9.83
C LYS A 255 -0.61 12.68 -10.69
N TRP A 256 -0.04 11.64 -10.08
CA TRP A 256 0.70 10.59 -10.79
C TRP A 256 -0.20 9.79 -11.75
N ALA A 257 -1.37 9.35 -11.30
CA ALA A 257 -2.33 8.64 -12.14
C ALA A 257 -2.79 9.47 -13.35
N VAL A 258 -3.07 10.76 -13.13
CA VAL A 258 -3.43 11.69 -14.21
C VAL A 258 -2.25 11.87 -15.18
N LEU A 259 -1.01 11.97 -14.68
CA LEU A 259 0.16 12.08 -15.54
C LEU A 259 0.34 10.85 -16.44
N THR A 260 0.09 9.64 -15.92
CA THR A 260 0.11 8.38 -16.68
C THR A 260 -0.90 8.41 -17.83
N LYS A 261 -2.11 8.93 -17.60
CA LYS A 261 -3.19 8.96 -18.60
C LYS A 261 -3.08 10.12 -19.61
N LYS A 262 -2.42 11.21 -19.25
CA LYS A 262 -2.41 12.44 -20.06
C LYS A 262 -1.59 12.27 -21.35
N LYS A 263 -2.09 12.77 -22.48
CA LYS A 263 -1.32 12.84 -23.73
C LYS A 263 -0.19 13.86 -23.58
N ASN A 264 0.95 13.61 -24.24
CA ASN A 264 2.12 14.50 -24.15
C ASN A 264 1.82 15.95 -24.57
N VAL A 265 0.97 16.14 -25.60
CA VAL A 265 0.54 17.47 -26.05
C VAL A 265 -0.20 18.29 -24.97
N ASP A 266 -0.88 17.61 -24.04
CA ASP A 266 -1.63 18.27 -22.97
C ASP A 266 -0.82 18.41 -21.68
N LYS A 267 0.36 17.78 -21.59
CA LYS A 267 1.23 17.85 -20.42
C LYS A 267 1.92 19.22 -20.37
N ARG A 268 1.92 19.82 -19.18
CA ARG A 268 2.63 21.09 -18.90
C ARG A 268 3.74 20.79 -17.92
N VAL A 269 4.98 21.03 -18.33
CA VAL A 269 6.18 20.76 -17.53
C VAL A 269 6.79 22.10 -17.13
N ALA A 270 6.98 22.30 -15.83
CA ALA A 270 7.70 23.45 -15.30
C ALA A 270 9.16 23.05 -15.02
N VAL A 271 10.10 23.92 -15.39
CA VAL A 271 11.52 23.75 -15.10
C VAL A 271 11.96 24.92 -14.22
N THR A 272 12.36 24.63 -12.98
CA THR A 272 12.74 25.64 -12.00
C THR A 272 14.26 25.73 -11.90
N VAL A 273 14.80 26.94 -12.11
CA VAL A 273 16.23 27.22 -11.97
C VAL A 273 16.47 27.94 -10.64
N PHE A 274 17.43 27.44 -9.85
CA PHE A 274 17.84 28.06 -8.60
C PHE A 274 19.12 28.86 -8.78
N SER A 275 19.28 29.92 -7.97
CA SER A 275 20.52 30.70 -7.88
C SER A 275 20.99 31.29 -9.22
N PHE A 276 20.06 31.92 -9.97
CA PHE A 276 20.39 32.65 -11.18
C PHE A 276 19.82 34.09 -11.13
N PRO A 277 20.66 35.14 -11.33
CA PRO A 277 22.12 35.10 -11.47
C PRO A 277 22.86 34.53 -10.23
N PRO A 278 24.05 33.92 -10.38
CA PRO A 278 24.74 33.19 -9.31
C PRO A 278 25.51 34.12 -8.36
N ASP A 279 24.79 34.99 -7.64
CA ASP A 279 25.40 36.06 -6.85
C ASP A 279 26.06 35.59 -5.54
N LYS A 280 25.72 34.40 -5.06
CA LYS A 280 26.20 33.87 -3.77
C LYS A 280 27.33 32.83 -3.89
N GLY A 281 27.88 32.58 -5.07
CA GLY A 281 28.93 31.59 -5.26
C GLY A 281 28.48 30.16 -4.89
N ASN A 282 29.25 29.46 -4.06
CA ASN A 282 29.08 28.02 -3.74
C ASN A 282 27.96 27.69 -2.73
N VAL A 283 26.76 28.28 -2.86
CA VAL A 283 25.62 27.96 -1.97
C VAL A 283 24.79 26.78 -2.49
N GLY A 284 25.10 26.25 -3.68
CA GLY A 284 24.41 25.11 -4.30
C GLY A 284 25.32 24.19 -5.11
N THR A 285 24.78 23.02 -5.49
CA THR A 285 25.51 21.85 -6.02
C THR A 285 25.14 21.44 -7.44
N ALA A 286 24.60 22.33 -8.29
CA ALA A 286 24.60 22.10 -9.75
C ALA A 286 26.05 22.16 -10.31
N ALA A 287 27.01 21.62 -9.57
CA ALA A 287 28.42 21.56 -9.87
C ALA A 287 28.61 20.63 -11.08
N TYR A 288 29.34 21.13 -12.08
CA TYR A 288 29.58 20.44 -13.35
C TYR A 288 28.34 20.20 -14.23
N LEU A 289 27.23 20.93 -14.01
CA LEU A 289 26.07 20.93 -14.89
C LEU A 289 25.98 22.25 -15.66
N ASP A 290 26.09 22.19 -17.00
CA ASP A 290 25.67 23.31 -17.86
C ASP A 290 24.15 23.40 -17.83
N VAL A 291 23.63 24.21 -16.90
CA VAL A 291 22.19 24.27 -16.59
C VAL A 291 21.38 24.64 -17.83
N PHE A 292 21.71 25.74 -18.51
CA PHE A 292 20.94 26.20 -19.65
C PHE A 292 21.16 25.31 -20.88
N GLY A 293 22.37 24.80 -21.10
CA GLY A 293 22.62 23.79 -22.15
C GLY A 293 21.81 22.51 -21.94
N SER A 294 21.69 22.04 -20.70
CA SER A 294 20.88 20.87 -20.33
C SER A 294 19.38 21.14 -20.53
N ILE A 295 18.89 22.30 -20.09
CA ILE A 295 17.48 22.70 -20.28
C ILE A 295 17.15 22.74 -21.78
N TYR A 296 18.01 23.33 -22.60
CA TYR A 296 17.81 23.37 -24.05
C TYR A 296 17.71 21.95 -24.64
N LYS A 297 18.57 21.02 -24.24
CA LYS A 297 18.51 19.61 -24.68
C LYS A 297 17.25 18.88 -24.20
N VAL A 298 16.79 19.16 -22.98
CA VAL A 298 15.51 18.62 -22.48
C VAL A 298 14.34 19.14 -23.32
N LEU A 299 14.32 20.43 -23.67
CA LEU A 299 13.27 21.02 -24.51
C LEU A 299 13.26 20.41 -25.92
N GLU A 300 14.43 20.20 -26.54
CA GLU A 300 14.53 19.48 -27.83
C GLU A 300 13.91 18.07 -27.72
N GLY A 301 14.29 17.30 -26.69
CA GLY A 301 13.74 15.94 -26.49
C GLY A 301 12.23 15.92 -26.20
N LEU A 302 11.72 16.90 -25.45
CA LEU A 302 10.28 17.03 -25.21
C LEU A 302 9.52 17.34 -26.50
N ARG A 303 10.05 18.23 -27.36
CA ARG A 303 9.47 18.51 -28.69
C ARG A 303 9.35 17.25 -29.53
N ASP A 304 10.43 16.47 -29.60
CA ASP A 304 10.51 15.26 -30.41
C ASP A 304 9.56 14.16 -29.90
N GLN A 305 9.21 14.18 -28.61
CA GLN A 305 8.21 13.30 -27.99
C GLN A 305 6.76 13.83 -28.07
N GLY A 306 6.53 14.94 -28.77
CA GLY A 306 5.21 15.51 -29.02
C GLY A 306 4.64 16.38 -27.89
N TYR A 307 5.50 16.92 -27.02
CA TYR A 307 5.08 17.97 -26.08
C TYR A 307 5.00 19.32 -26.80
N THR A 308 4.08 20.18 -26.35
CA THR A 308 4.05 21.57 -26.79
C THR A 308 5.13 22.38 -26.08
N VAL A 309 6.28 22.51 -26.74
CA VAL A 309 7.29 23.53 -26.42
C VAL A 309 7.03 24.74 -27.33
N GLY A 310 7.11 25.95 -26.77
CA GLY A 310 6.90 27.19 -27.53
C GLY A 310 8.01 27.44 -28.56
N GLU A 311 8.11 28.70 -29.00
CA GLU A 311 9.25 29.18 -29.83
C GLU A 311 10.55 29.25 -29.02
#